data_AF-A0A821AN41-F1
#
_entry.id   AF-A0A821AN41-F1
#
_cell.length_a   1.000
_cell.length_b   1.000
_cell.length_c   1.000
_cell.angle_alpha   90.00
_cell.angle_beta   90.00
_cell.angle_gamma   90.00
#
_symmetry.space_group_name_H-M   'P 1'
#
loop_
_entity.id
_entity.type
_entity.pdbx_description
1 polymer ?
#
loop_
_entity_poly.entity_id
_entity_poly.type
_entity_poly.pdbx_seq_one_letter_code
_entity_poly.pdbx_strand_id
1 'polypeptide(L)'
;MAENRIQLAKAQMAEFKALEDFEQIATPSQWNIHLMLKPKVKLCSTKNKNKTIATKRVEYDLPPKFISKIDLTFKIDESIVNKDEIQATYDEMRKITKDFRTQAMKLYVQS
;
A
#
# COMPACT_ATOMS: atom_id res chain seq x y z
N MET A 1 5.85 26.64 1.75
CA MET A 1 6.60 25.74 0.84
C MET A 1 8.11 25.84 1.00
N ALA A 2 8.71 27.03 1.05
CA ALA A 2 10.16 27.19 1.25
C ALA A 2 10.65 26.72 2.63
N GLU A 3 9.90 26.99 3.69
CA GLU A 3 10.22 26.61 5.07
C GLU A 3 10.33 25.09 5.27
N ASN A 4 9.38 24.31 4.72
CA ASN A 4 9.45 22.85 4.73
C ASN A 4 10.68 22.31 4.00
N ARG A 5 11.12 22.98 2.92
CA ARG A 5 12.34 22.58 2.19
C ARG A 5 13.60 22.86 3.00
N ILE A 6 13.65 23.99 3.72
CA ILE A 6 14.76 24.34 4.61
C ILE A 6 14.83 23.37 5.79
N GLN A 7 13.70 23.05 6.41
CA GLN A 7 13.64 22.06 7.49
C GLN A 7 14.08 20.67 7.03
N LEU A 8 13.63 20.24 5.85
CA LEU A 8 14.06 18.98 5.25
C LEU A 8 15.56 18.94 4.99
N ALA A 9 16.13 20.01 4.41
CA ALA A 9 17.56 20.09 4.13
C ALA A 9 18.40 20.06 5.43
N LYS A 10 17.93 20.74 6.50
CA LYS A 10 18.58 20.68 7.82
C LYS A 10 18.55 19.28 8.42
N ALA A 11 17.41 18.58 8.31
CA ALA A 11 17.28 17.21 8.80
C ALA A 11 18.22 16.25 8.02
N GLN A 12 18.27 16.37 6.69
CA GLN A 12 19.17 15.57 5.85
C GLN A 12 20.64 15.81 6.18
N MET A 13 21.03 17.07 6.42
CA MET A 13 22.40 17.41 6.81
C MET A 13 22.76 16.83 8.19
N ALA A 14 21.82 16.87 9.14
CA ALA A 14 22.01 16.29 10.47
C ALA A 14 22.14 14.75 10.40
N GLU A 15 21.32 14.09 9.58
CA GLU A 15 21.40 12.65 9.35
C GLU A 15 22.74 12.26 8.69
N PHE A 16 23.18 13.03 7.70
CA PHE A 16 24.45 12.79 7.02
C PHE A 16 25.64 12.89 8.01
N LYS A 17 25.67 13.96 8.81
CA LYS A 17 26.71 14.14 9.83
C LYS A 17 26.69 13.03 10.89
N ALA A 18 25.51 12.63 11.35
CA ALA A 18 25.38 11.52 12.29
C ALA A 18 25.88 10.19 11.70
N LEU A 19 25.75 9.99 10.39
CA LEU A 19 26.28 8.83 9.70
C LEU A 19 27.82 8.87 9.64
N GLU A 20 28.40 10.01 9.26
CA GLU A 20 29.86 10.19 9.25
C GLU A 20 30.46 9.98 10.64
N ASP A 21 29.85 10.57 11.68
CA ASP A 21 30.28 10.40 13.07
C ASP A 21 30.18 8.94 13.51
N PHE A 22 29.13 8.22 13.09
CA PHE A 22 29.00 6.79 13.34
C PHE A 22 30.10 5.99 12.64
N GLU A 23 30.43 6.31 11.39
CA GLU A 23 31.48 5.59 10.66
C GLU A 23 32.87 5.76 11.30
N GLN A 24 33.15 6.95 11.85
CA GLN A 24 34.44 7.26 12.47
C GLN A 24 34.56 6.75 13.91
N ILE A 25 33.47 6.71 14.68
CA ILE A 25 33.50 6.52 16.14
C ILE A 25 32.88 5.17 16.57
N ALA A 26 32.10 4.50 15.72
CA ALA A 26 31.39 3.29 16.12
C ALA A 26 32.35 2.12 16.39
N THR A 27 32.11 1.47 17.53
CA THR A 27 32.77 0.21 17.88
C THR A 27 32.35 -0.92 16.94
N PRO A 28 33.17 -1.98 16.78
CA PRO A 28 32.79 -3.16 15.99
C PRO A 28 31.43 -3.77 16.40
N SER A 29 31.08 -3.71 17.68
CA SER A 29 29.79 -4.21 18.20
C SER A 29 28.60 -3.38 17.70
N GLN A 30 28.73 -2.05 17.67
CA GLN A 30 27.71 -1.13 17.17
C GLN A 30 27.53 -1.28 15.65
N TRP A 31 28.63 -1.50 14.92
CA TRP A 31 28.61 -1.83 13.50
C TRP A 31 27.83 -3.11 13.20
N ASN A 32 28.07 -4.18 13.97
CA ASN A 32 27.34 -5.44 13.80
C ASN A 32 25.84 -5.27 14.07
N ILE A 33 25.47 -4.52 15.11
CA ILE A 33 24.08 -4.19 15.40
C ILE A 33 23.46 -3.40 14.25
N HIS A 34 24.14 -2.38 13.73
CA HIS A 34 23.68 -1.61 12.58
C HIS A 34 23.43 -2.51 11.36
N LEU A 35 24.39 -3.36 11.00
CA LEU A 35 24.29 -4.26 9.86
C LEU A 35 23.13 -5.26 10.02
N MET A 36 22.89 -5.76 11.24
CA MET A 36 21.75 -6.65 11.51
C MET A 36 20.39 -5.93 11.50
N LEU A 37 20.34 -4.67 11.95
CA LEU A 37 19.11 -3.89 12.03
C LEU A 37 18.72 -3.25 10.69
N LYS A 38 19.69 -2.82 9.87
CA LYS A 38 19.46 -2.17 8.57
C LYS A 38 18.45 -2.91 7.67
N PRO A 39 18.57 -4.24 7.42
CA PRO A 39 17.58 -4.95 6.62
C PRO A 39 16.20 -5.03 7.29
N LYS A 40 16.15 -5.16 8.62
CA LYS A 40 14.88 -5.20 9.39
C LYS A 40 14.15 -3.86 9.34
N VAL A 41 14.87 -2.76 9.47
CA VAL A 41 14.34 -1.39 9.34
C VAL A 41 13.80 -1.17 7.92
N LYS A 42 14.55 -1.59 6.89
CA LYS A 42 14.08 -1.54 5.50
C LYS A 42 12.78 -2.33 5.30
N LEU A 43 12.71 -3.55 5.82
CA LEU A 43 11.50 -4.38 5.76
C LEU A 43 10.31 -3.71 6.45
N CYS A 44 10.52 -3.16 7.65
CA CYS A 44 9.48 -2.44 8.40
C CYS A 44 8.97 -1.23 7.61
N SER A 45 9.88 -0.42 7.05
CA SER A 45 9.53 0.74 6.21
C SER A 45 8.70 0.33 4.98
N THR A 46 9.09 -0.76 4.29
CA THR A 46 8.31 -1.31 3.18
C THR A 46 6.91 -1.76 3.62
N LYS A 47 6.80 -2.50 4.74
CA LYS A 47 5.51 -2.96 5.27
C LYS A 47 4.60 -1.78 5.66
N ASN A 48 5.13 -0.74 6.29
CA ASN A 48 4.39 0.46 6.63
C ASN A 48 3.89 1.20 5.37
N LYS A 49 4.73 1.35 4.35
CA LYS A 49 4.33 1.95 3.07
C LYS A 49 3.20 1.15 2.40
N ASN A 50 3.33 -0.18 2.35
CA ASN A 50 2.31 -1.06 1.77
C ASN A 50 0.99 -0.99 2.53
N LYS A 51 1.04 -0.98 3.87
CA LYS A 51 -0.14 -0.78 4.73
C LYS A 51 -0.85 0.53 4.41
N THR A 52 -0.12 1.65 4.35
CA THR A 52 -0.72 2.96 4.00
C THR A 52 -1.36 2.96 2.61
N ILE A 53 -0.71 2.32 1.62
CA ILE A 53 -1.27 2.18 0.27
C ILE A 53 -2.55 1.33 0.30
N ALA A 54 -2.53 0.21 1.02
CA ALA A 54 -3.69 -0.68 1.14
C ALA A 54 -4.86 0.00 1.85
N THR A 55 -4.62 0.72 2.95
CA THR A 55 -5.64 1.50 3.66
C THR A 55 -6.33 2.50 2.71
N LYS A 56 -5.54 3.31 1.98
CA LYS A 56 -6.11 4.26 1.02
C LYS A 56 -6.90 3.55 -0.09
N ARG A 57 -6.41 2.41 -0.57
CA ARG A 57 -7.15 1.64 -1.59
C ARG A 57 -8.48 1.12 -1.09
N VAL A 58 -8.55 0.67 0.16
CA VAL A 58 -9.82 0.26 0.79
C VAL A 58 -10.75 1.47 0.96
N GLU A 59 -10.23 2.61 1.42
CA GLU A 59 -11.01 3.86 1.57
C GLU A 59 -11.67 4.30 0.26
N TYR A 60 -10.97 4.14 -0.87
CA TYR A 60 -11.46 4.55 -2.19
C TYR A 60 -12.05 3.40 -3.04
N ASP A 61 -12.27 2.22 -2.47
CA ASP A 61 -12.72 1.00 -3.19
C ASP A 61 -11.88 0.69 -4.46
N LEU A 62 -10.57 0.98 -4.40
CA LEU A 62 -9.64 0.77 -5.50
C LEU A 62 -9.02 -0.63 -5.43
N PRO A 63 -9.16 -1.47 -6.46
CA PRO A 63 -8.54 -2.79 -6.47
C PRO A 63 -7.01 -2.69 -6.53
N PRO A 64 -6.28 -3.76 -6.14
CA PRO A 64 -4.85 -3.85 -6.38
C PRO A 64 -4.52 -3.70 -7.88
N LYS A 65 -3.36 -3.08 -8.19
CA LYS A 65 -2.92 -2.79 -9.58
C LYS A 65 -2.89 -4.00 -10.52
N PHE A 66 -2.72 -5.21 -10.00
CA PHE A 66 -2.72 -6.43 -10.82
C PHE A 66 -4.14 -6.91 -11.17
N ILE A 67 -5.15 -6.47 -10.41
CA ILE A 67 -6.57 -6.81 -10.58
C ILE A 67 -7.33 -5.72 -11.32
N SER A 68 -6.86 -4.47 -11.29
CA SER A 68 -7.48 -3.35 -11.99
C SER A 68 -7.55 -3.52 -13.52
N LYS A 69 -6.96 -4.59 -14.07
CA LYS A 69 -7.04 -4.96 -15.49
C LYS A 69 -8.16 -5.96 -15.82
N ILE A 70 -8.79 -6.55 -14.80
CA ILE A 70 -9.91 -7.48 -15.00
C ILE A 70 -11.18 -6.65 -15.12
N ASP A 71 -11.76 -6.65 -16.30
CA ASP A 71 -13.07 -6.05 -16.53
C ASP A 71 -14.13 -6.98 -15.95
N LEU A 72 -14.77 -6.54 -14.85
CA LEU A 72 -15.88 -7.24 -14.20
C LEU A 72 -17.22 -6.60 -14.57
N THR A 73 -17.27 -5.88 -15.69
CA THR A 73 -18.51 -5.29 -16.20
C THR A 73 -19.31 -6.36 -16.94
N PHE A 74 -20.40 -6.81 -16.33
CA PHE A 74 -21.32 -7.75 -16.94
C PHE A 74 -22.50 -6.98 -17.54
N LYS A 75 -22.97 -7.42 -18.72
CA LYS A 75 -24.21 -6.91 -19.33
C LYS A 75 -25.23 -8.04 -19.32
N ILE A 76 -26.37 -7.80 -18.69
CA ILE A 76 -27.50 -8.71 -18.69
C ILE A 76 -28.33 -8.41 -19.94
N ASP A 77 -28.86 -9.45 -20.58
CA ASP A 77 -29.85 -9.27 -21.64
C ASP A 77 -31.19 -8.85 -21.02
N GLU A 78 -31.52 -7.56 -21.17
CA GLU A 78 -32.71 -6.95 -20.57
C GLU A 78 -34.01 -7.35 -21.28
N SER A 79 -33.93 -8.07 -22.41
CA SER A 79 -35.11 -8.50 -23.19
C SER A 79 -35.88 -9.67 -22.55
N ILE A 80 -35.26 -10.36 -21.60
CA ILE A 80 -35.73 -11.65 -21.07
C ILE A 80 -36.26 -11.55 -19.63
N VAL A 81 -36.03 -10.41 -18.96
CA VAL A 81 -36.14 -10.30 -17.50
C VAL A 81 -36.79 -8.95 -17.14
N ASN A 82 -37.61 -8.90 -16.08
CA ASN A 82 -38.21 -7.63 -15.65
C ASN A 82 -37.14 -6.69 -15.04
N LYS A 83 -37.39 -5.38 -15.08
CA LYS A 83 -36.49 -4.33 -14.55
C LYS A 83 -36.07 -4.56 -13.10
N ASP A 84 -36.98 -5.04 -12.25
CA ASP A 84 -36.69 -5.29 -10.83
C ASP A 84 -35.71 -6.47 -10.65
N GLU A 85 -35.87 -7.52 -11.44
CA GLU A 85 -35.00 -8.70 -11.44
C GLU A 85 -33.61 -8.39 -12.04
N ILE A 86 -33.56 -7.54 -13.06
CA ILE A 86 -32.32 -7.02 -13.64
C ILE A 86 -31.54 -6.25 -12.57
N GLN A 87 -32.21 -5.35 -11.84
CA GLN A 87 -31.57 -4.56 -10.79
C GLN A 87 -31.05 -5.46 -9.64
N ALA A 88 -31.87 -6.42 -9.19
CA ALA A 88 -31.45 -7.39 -8.18
C ALA A 88 -30.19 -8.16 -8.61
N THR A 89 -30.13 -8.58 -9.87
CA THR A 89 -28.98 -9.30 -10.43
C THR A 89 -27.73 -8.40 -10.49
N TYR A 90 -27.87 -7.13 -10.91
CA TYR A 90 -26.77 -6.17 -10.89
C TYR A 90 -26.24 -5.92 -9.46
N ASP A 91 -27.11 -5.87 -8.46
CA ASP A 91 -26.73 -5.71 -7.06
C ASP A 91 -25.96 -6.92 -6.52
N GLU A 92 -26.38 -8.14 -6.89
CA GLU A 92 -25.62 -9.36 -6.59
C GLU A 92 -24.24 -9.37 -7.26
N MET A 93 -24.18 -9.02 -8.56
CA MET A 93 -22.91 -8.91 -9.29
C MET A 93 -21.97 -7.87 -8.67
N ARG A 94 -22.52 -6.73 -8.22
CA ARG A 94 -21.76 -5.70 -7.51
C ARG A 94 -21.21 -6.23 -6.18
N LYS A 95 -22.01 -7.02 -5.44
CA LYS A 95 -21.58 -7.66 -4.20
C LYS A 95 -20.44 -8.66 -4.43
N ILE A 96 -20.56 -9.52 -5.46
CA ILE A 96 -19.51 -10.49 -5.84
C ILE A 96 -18.21 -9.76 -6.20
N THR A 97 -18.32 -8.72 -7.03
CA THR A 97 -17.16 -7.91 -7.44
C THR A 97 -16.47 -7.26 -6.25
N LYS A 98 -17.25 -6.70 -5.32
CA LYS A 98 -16.74 -6.10 -4.09
C LYS A 98 -16.05 -7.13 -3.18
N ASP A 99 -16.64 -8.31 -3.04
CA ASP A 99 -16.06 -9.37 -2.22
C ASP A 99 -14.73 -9.87 -2.81
N PHE A 100 -14.68 -10.10 -4.13
CA PHE A 100 -13.44 -10.43 -4.82
C PHE A 100 -12.34 -9.38 -4.61
N ARG A 101 -12.64 -8.09 -4.77
CA ARG A 101 -11.68 -7.00 -4.50
C ARG A 101 -11.21 -7.00 -3.05
N THR A 102 -12.12 -7.27 -2.11
CA THR A 102 -11.84 -7.33 -0.68
C THR A 102 -10.91 -8.51 -0.33
N GLN A 103 -11.24 -9.71 -0.81
CA GLN A 103 -10.43 -10.91 -0.61
C GLN A 103 -9.03 -10.74 -1.22
N ALA A 104 -8.95 -10.19 -2.42
CA ALA A 104 -7.66 -9.91 -3.04
C ALA A 104 -6.84 -8.87 -2.29
N MET A 105 -7.47 -7.82 -1.77
CA MET A 105 -6.77 -6.84 -0.94
C MET A 105 -6.26 -7.48 0.35
N LYS A 106 -7.04 -8.37 0.97
CA LYS A 106 -6.63 -9.11 2.17
C LYS A 106 -5.37 -9.93 1.92
N LEU A 107 -5.32 -10.68 0.81
CA LEU A 107 -4.13 -11.43 0.41
C LEU A 107 -2.93 -10.51 0.14
N TYR A 108 -3.15 -9.38 -0.55
CA TYR A 108 -2.10 -8.39 -0.83
C TYR A 108 -1.48 -7.77 0.42
N VAL A 109 -2.24 -7.65 1.51
CA VAL A 109 -1.76 -7.11 2.80
C VAL A 109 -1.06 -8.18 3.65
N GLN A 110 -1.41 -9.46 3.47
CA GLN A 110 -0.81 -10.58 4.22
C GLN A 110 0.58 -10.97 3.71
N SER A 111 0.86 -10.77 2.42
CA SER A 111 2.18 -10.96 1.78
C SER A 111 3.17 -9.85 2.13
#